data_AF-A0A8J8GHH3-F1
#
_entry.id   AF-A0A8J8GHH3-F1
#
_cell.length_a   1.000
_cell.length_b   1.000
_cell.length_c   1.000
_cell.angle_alpha   90.00
_cell.angle_beta   90.00
_cell.angle_gamma   90.00
#
_symmetry.space_group_name_H-M   'P 1'
#
loop_
_entity.id
_entity.type
_entity.pdbx_description
1 polymer ?
#
loop_
_entity_poly.entity_id
_entity_poly.type
_entity_poly.pdbx_seq_one_letter_code
_entity_poly.pdbx_strand_id
1 'polypeptide(L)'
;MTTEAECLEALREAAQRLRESPTKAQYEELELTPASATIIRTCGGWNGAKEKAGLETSYSRGSRVGPKPDDVELSEETSWADLTVDQRWHYRNADWNTERSLDRRARHRAWVYEYKHDQGCNRCDEDDPRCLDLHHIDEDEKVMAVGKMVSFGYSKDRIESVIEKCIVLCANCHRKEHYEPRCTDYLSS
;
A
#
# COMPACT_ATOMS: atom_id res chain seq x y z
N MET A 1 -36.23 -30.03 2.07
CA MET A 1 -35.58 -28.79 2.54
C MET A 1 -35.53 -28.87 4.05
N THR A 2 -34.37 -28.65 4.67
CA THR A 2 -34.26 -28.66 6.13
C THR A 2 -35.05 -27.50 6.72
N THR A 3 -35.94 -27.81 7.65
CA THR A 3 -36.78 -26.86 8.38
C THR A 3 -36.02 -26.24 9.54
N GLU A 4 -36.53 -25.10 10.03
CA GLU A 4 -36.00 -24.46 11.22
C GLU A 4 -36.12 -25.38 12.45
N ALA A 5 -37.23 -26.11 12.59
CA ALA A 5 -37.44 -27.04 13.69
C ALA A 5 -36.36 -28.15 13.75
N GLU A 6 -36.00 -28.74 12.59
CA GLU A 6 -34.93 -29.74 12.50
C GLU A 6 -33.56 -29.17 12.89
N CYS A 7 -33.30 -27.89 12.59
CA CYS A 7 -32.06 -27.22 12.99
C CYS A 7 -31.99 -27.02 14.52
N LEU A 8 -33.10 -26.64 15.15
CA LEU A 8 -33.16 -26.42 16.60
C LEU A 8 -33.05 -27.74 17.38
N GLU A 9 -33.66 -28.81 16.86
CA GLU A 9 -33.61 -30.11 17.53
C GLU A 9 -32.20 -30.70 17.52
N ALA A 10 -31.49 -30.59 16.39
CA ALA A 10 -30.10 -31.04 16.31
C ALA A 10 -29.17 -30.25 17.26
N LEU A 11 -29.44 -28.96 17.49
CA LEU A 11 -28.70 -28.17 18.49
C LEU A 11 -28.98 -28.62 19.92
N ARG A 12 -30.23 -28.99 20.25
CA ARG A 12 -30.58 -29.54 21.57
C ARG A 12 -29.96 -30.92 21.78
N GLU A 13 -29.96 -31.75 20.75
CA GLU A 13 -29.29 -33.05 20.77
C GLU A 13 -27.78 -32.90 21.02
N ALA A 14 -27.14 -31.96 20.30
CA ALA A 14 -25.73 -31.64 20.51
C ALA A 14 -25.46 -31.17 21.94
N ALA A 15 -26.33 -30.30 22.48
CA ALA A 15 -26.21 -29.82 23.86
C ALA A 15 -26.39 -30.95 24.89
N GLN A 16 -27.30 -31.89 24.64
CA GLN A 16 -27.50 -33.05 25.51
C GLN A 16 -26.27 -33.98 25.51
N ARG A 17 -25.68 -34.22 24.34
CA ARG A 17 -24.47 -35.06 24.20
C ARG A 17 -23.26 -34.44 24.91
N LEU A 18 -23.07 -33.12 24.79
CA LEU A 18 -21.95 -32.40 25.38
C LEU A 18 -22.19 -31.98 26.83
N ARG A 19 -23.45 -32.01 27.31
CA ARG A 19 -23.90 -31.48 28.61
C ARG A 19 -23.61 -29.98 28.79
N GLU A 20 -23.41 -29.28 27.70
CA GLU A 20 -23.16 -27.85 27.65
C GLU A 20 -23.68 -27.28 26.32
N SER A 21 -23.75 -25.96 26.22
CA SER A 21 -24.21 -25.29 25.02
C SER A 21 -23.14 -25.35 23.90
N PRO A 22 -23.37 -26.04 22.77
CA PRO A 22 -22.33 -26.35 21.79
C PRO A 22 -21.72 -25.10 21.14
N THR A 23 -20.39 -25.07 21.02
CA THR A 23 -19.72 -24.23 20.02
C THR A 23 -19.94 -24.79 18.62
N LYS A 24 -19.72 -23.97 17.59
CA LYS A 24 -19.84 -24.44 16.20
C LYS A 24 -18.87 -25.60 15.91
N ALA A 25 -17.64 -25.51 16.40
CA ALA A 25 -16.62 -26.54 16.23
C ALA A 25 -17.03 -27.86 16.92
N GLN A 26 -17.46 -27.80 18.19
CA GLN A 26 -17.93 -28.98 18.90
C GLN A 26 -19.14 -29.64 18.22
N TYR A 27 -20.06 -28.86 17.65
CA TYR A 27 -21.17 -29.42 16.89
C TYR A 27 -20.71 -30.16 15.63
N GLU A 28 -19.73 -29.61 14.91
CA GLU A 28 -19.17 -30.24 13.70
C GLU A 28 -18.47 -31.56 14.01
N GLU A 29 -17.80 -31.67 15.18
CA GLU A 29 -17.18 -32.91 15.67
C GLU A 29 -18.20 -34.02 15.99
N LEU A 30 -19.45 -33.66 16.31
CA LEU A 30 -20.51 -34.64 16.56
C LEU A 30 -21.13 -35.24 15.29
N GLU A 31 -20.73 -34.74 14.11
CA GLU A 31 -21.18 -35.18 12.78
C GLU A 31 -22.71 -35.24 12.64
N LEU A 32 -23.41 -34.34 13.34
CA LEU A 32 -24.88 -34.29 13.37
C LEU A 32 -25.44 -33.67 12.09
N THR A 33 -26.63 -34.13 11.71
CA THR A 33 -27.43 -33.55 10.62
C THR A 33 -28.61 -32.76 11.18
N PRO A 34 -28.89 -31.55 10.69
CA PRO A 34 -28.25 -30.86 9.56
C PRO A 34 -26.88 -30.26 9.88
N ALA A 35 -26.03 -30.11 8.86
CA ALA A 35 -24.70 -29.49 9.02
C ALA A 35 -24.79 -28.06 9.57
N SER A 36 -23.74 -27.63 10.28
CA SER A 36 -23.65 -26.30 10.92
C SER A 36 -23.96 -25.15 9.95
N ALA A 37 -23.51 -25.25 8.70
CA ALA A 37 -23.77 -24.27 7.64
C ALA A 37 -25.26 -24.20 7.25
N THR A 38 -25.97 -25.33 7.25
CA THR A 38 -27.41 -25.38 7.01
C THR A 38 -28.17 -24.72 8.14
N ILE A 39 -27.77 -24.96 9.39
CA ILE A 39 -28.36 -24.29 10.57
C ILE A 39 -28.17 -22.78 10.49
N ILE A 40 -26.96 -22.30 10.16
CA ILE A 40 -26.68 -20.87 10.01
C ILE A 40 -27.58 -20.23 8.95
N ARG A 41 -27.69 -20.87 7.77
CA ARG A 41 -28.50 -20.36 6.67
C ARG A 41 -30.00 -20.35 6.98
N THR A 42 -30.50 -21.41 7.62
CA THR A 42 -31.93 -21.55 7.93
C THR A 42 -32.35 -20.65 9.10
N CYS A 43 -31.51 -20.53 10.13
CA CYS A 43 -31.85 -19.81 11.36
C CYS A 43 -31.33 -18.36 11.40
N GLY A 44 -30.58 -17.90 10.40
CA GLY A 44 -30.05 -16.53 10.31
C GLY A 44 -28.79 -16.27 11.14
N GLY A 45 -28.13 -17.32 11.64
CA GLY A 45 -26.91 -17.23 12.44
C GLY A 45 -26.80 -18.33 13.50
N TRP A 46 -25.56 -18.66 13.89
CA TRP A 46 -25.30 -19.71 14.89
C TRP A 46 -25.84 -19.34 16.28
N ASN A 47 -25.53 -18.13 16.77
CA ASN A 47 -26.04 -17.66 18.05
C ASN A 47 -27.56 -17.47 18.03
N GLY A 48 -28.13 -16.99 16.91
CA GLY A 48 -29.59 -16.90 16.75
C GLY A 48 -30.27 -18.28 16.80
N ALA A 49 -29.65 -19.31 16.23
CA ALA A 49 -30.15 -20.68 16.33
C ALA A 49 -30.07 -21.22 17.77
N LYS A 50 -28.96 -20.97 18.48
CA LYS A 50 -28.81 -21.36 19.90
C LYS A 50 -29.86 -20.68 20.80
N GLU A 51 -30.09 -19.39 20.61
CA GLU A 51 -31.11 -18.64 21.35
C GLU A 51 -32.51 -19.23 21.13
N LYS A 52 -32.89 -19.49 19.88
CA LYS A 52 -34.16 -20.15 19.52
C LYS A 52 -34.28 -21.58 20.06
N ALA A 53 -33.15 -22.28 20.22
CA ALA A 53 -33.09 -23.62 20.81
C ALA A 53 -33.15 -23.59 22.35
N GLY A 54 -33.06 -22.41 22.99
CA GLY A 54 -33.00 -22.25 24.45
C GLY A 54 -31.61 -22.49 25.04
N LEU A 55 -30.55 -22.34 24.24
CA LEU A 55 -29.17 -22.65 24.60
C LEU A 55 -28.36 -21.37 24.83
N GLU A 56 -27.43 -21.39 25.78
CA GLU A 56 -26.58 -20.24 26.09
C GLU A 56 -25.74 -19.80 24.88
N THR A 57 -25.71 -18.51 24.59
CA THR A 57 -24.95 -17.96 23.46
C THR A 57 -23.59 -17.43 23.91
N SER A 58 -22.60 -17.57 23.05
CA SER A 58 -21.27 -17.01 23.27
C SER A 58 -21.08 -15.88 22.26
N TYR A 59 -21.20 -14.64 22.73
CA TYR A 59 -20.74 -13.48 21.97
C TYR A 59 -19.26 -13.28 22.26
N SER A 60 -18.47 -12.90 21.25
CA SER A 60 -17.11 -12.44 21.48
C SER A 60 -17.15 -11.20 22.37
N ARG A 61 -16.96 -11.38 23.68
CA ARG A 61 -16.85 -10.29 24.66
C ARG A 61 -15.37 -9.94 24.81
N GLY A 62 -14.80 -9.27 23.81
CA GLY A 62 -13.40 -8.89 23.84
C GLY A 62 -12.99 -8.09 22.61
N SER A 63 -12.00 -7.21 22.80
CA SER A 63 -11.34 -6.56 21.67
C SER A 63 -10.66 -7.63 20.82
N ARG A 64 -10.86 -7.55 19.50
CA ARG A 64 -10.12 -8.37 18.52
C ARG A 64 -8.69 -7.82 18.29
N VAL A 65 -8.34 -6.72 18.94
CA VAL A 65 -7.03 -6.10 18.85
C VAL A 65 -6.07 -6.82 19.78
N GLY A 66 -5.12 -7.55 19.19
CA GLY A 66 -4.02 -8.16 19.94
C GLY A 66 -3.06 -7.11 20.53
N PRO A 67 -2.12 -7.53 21.39
CA PRO A 67 -1.17 -6.63 22.03
C PRO A 67 -0.30 -5.86 21.02
N LYS A 68 0.25 -4.73 21.46
CA LYS A 68 1.21 -3.94 20.68
C LYS A 68 2.48 -4.79 20.48
N PRO A 69 2.99 -4.91 19.24
CA PRO A 69 4.31 -5.49 19.01
C PRO A 69 5.43 -4.72 19.72
N ASP A 70 6.50 -5.41 20.12
CA ASP A 70 7.62 -4.82 20.87
C ASP A 70 8.47 -3.86 20.02
N ASP A 71 8.57 -4.15 18.73
CA ASP A 71 9.30 -3.40 17.70
C ASP A 71 8.59 -2.12 17.24
N VAL A 72 7.34 -1.89 17.68
CA VAL A 72 6.57 -0.71 17.33
C VAL A 72 6.69 0.35 18.42
N GLU A 73 7.30 1.48 18.09
CA GLU A 73 7.29 2.66 18.96
C GLU A 73 6.05 3.52 18.72
N LEU A 74 5.35 3.89 19.80
CA LEU A 74 4.21 4.81 19.79
C LEU A 74 4.53 6.01 20.68
N SER A 75 3.96 7.17 20.37
CA SER A 75 4.03 8.30 21.29
C SER A 75 3.25 8.01 22.57
N GLU A 76 3.62 8.67 23.67
CA GLU A 76 2.96 8.50 24.98
C GLU A 76 1.45 8.80 24.94
N GLU A 77 1.02 9.64 23.99
CA GLU A 77 -0.38 10.03 23.78
C GLU A 77 -1.16 9.01 22.92
N THR A 78 -0.49 8.03 22.30
CA THR A 78 -1.09 7.10 21.35
C THR A 78 -1.24 5.69 21.94
N SER A 79 -2.49 5.23 22.04
CA SER A 79 -2.80 3.87 22.50
C SER A 79 -3.04 2.91 21.33
N TRP A 80 -2.34 1.77 21.34
CA TRP A 80 -2.45 0.73 20.32
C TRP A 80 -3.87 0.16 20.14
N ALA A 81 -4.62 0.06 21.24
CA ALA A 81 -5.98 -0.45 21.23
C ALA A 81 -6.94 0.50 20.50
N ASP A 82 -6.69 1.81 20.61
CA ASP A 82 -7.54 2.88 20.08
C ASP A 82 -7.25 3.21 18.62
N LEU A 83 -6.11 2.75 18.09
CA LEU A 83 -5.78 2.89 16.67
C LEU A 83 -6.82 2.19 15.78
N THR A 84 -6.98 2.70 14.56
CA THR A 84 -7.71 1.97 13.51
C THR A 84 -6.89 0.77 13.02
N VAL A 85 -7.54 -0.13 12.29
CA VAL A 85 -6.84 -1.27 11.65
C VAL A 85 -5.73 -0.76 10.71
N ASP A 86 -6.01 0.28 9.94
CA ASP A 86 -5.06 0.84 8.98
C ASP A 86 -3.88 1.53 9.69
N GLN A 87 -4.13 2.29 10.75
CA GLN A 87 -3.06 2.91 11.54
C GLN A 87 -2.13 1.84 12.13
N ARG A 88 -2.68 0.77 12.73
CA ARG A 88 -1.88 -0.35 13.22
C ARG A 88 -1.06 -1.01 12.11
N TRP A 89 -1.62 -1.13 10.92
CA TRP A 89 -0.89 -1.65 9.76
C TRP A 89 0.28 -0.73 9.40
N HIS A 90 0.09 0.60 9.37
CA HIS A 90 1.17 1.54 9.08
C HIS A 90 2.31 1.47 10.10
N TYR A 91 2.01 1.43 11.40
CA TYR A 91 3.02 1.30 12.44
C TYR A 91 3.81 -0.01 12.33
N ARG A 92 3.14 -1.13 12.05
CA ARG A 92 3.80 -2.44 11.85
C ARG A 92 4.65 -2.51 10.60
N ASN A 93 4.32 -1.73 9.58
CA ASN A 93 4.97 -1.80 8.27
C ASN A 93 5.76 -0.53 7.96
N ALA A 94 6.17 0.24 8.99
CA ALA A 94 6.89 1.49 8.80
C ALA A 94 8.22 1.26 8.06
N ASP A 95 8.99 0.27 8.50
CA ASP A 95 10.27 -0.11 7.88
C ASP A 95 10.07 -0.60 6.46
N TRP A 96 9.15 -1.54 6.27
CA TRP A 96 8.82 -2.06 4.93
C TRP A 96 8.34 -0.96 3.96
N ASN A 97 7.49 -0.03 4.43
CA ASN A 97 7.03 1.11 3.62
C ASN A 97 8.19 2.04 3.25
N THR A 98 9.14 2.22 4.17
CA THR A 98 10.35 3.01 3.97
C THR A 98 11.26 2.34 2.95
N GLU A 99 11.60 1.07 3.14
CA GLU A 99 12.38 0.26 2.19
C GLU A 99 11.76 0.26 0.81
N ARG A 100 10.46 -0.01 0.70
CA ARG A 100 9.71 0.02 -0.55
C ARG A 100 9.81 1.38 -1.25
N SER A 101 9.77 2.47 -0.49
CA SER A 101 9.89 3.82 -1.03
C SER A 101 11.32 4.11 -1.50
N LEU A 102 12.34 3.67 -0.76
CA LEU A 102 13.74 3.81 -1.13
C LEU A 102 14.07 3.00 -2.39
N ASP A 103 13.63 1.75 -2.47
CA ASP A 103 13.79 0.88 -3.63
C ASP A 103 13.12 1.48 -4.88
N ARG A 104 11.88 1.98 -4.75
CA ARG A 104 11.20 2.66 -5.87
C ARG A 104 12.01 3.84 -6.39
N ARG A 105 12.54 4.68 -5.49
CA ARG A 105 13.38 5.83 -5.88
C ARG A 105 14.69 5.38 -6.53
N ALA A 106 15.30 4.29 -6.05
CA ALA A 106 16.51 3.73 -6.65
C ALA A 106 16.25 3.23 -8.07
N ARG A 107 15.15 2.48 -8.29
CA ARG A 107 14.72 2.03 -9.62
C ARG A 107 14.47 3.19 -10.57
N HIS A 108 13.80 4.26 -10.11
CA HIS A 108 13.58 5.44 -10.94
C HIS A 108 14.89 6.19 -11.26
N ARG A 109 15.83 6.30 -10.32
CA ARG A 109 17.17 6.87 -10.59
C ARG A 109 17.91 6.06 -11.65
N ALA A 110 17.93 4.74 -11.53
CA ALA A 110 18.57 3.85 -12.49
C ALA A 110 17.92 4.01 -13.87
N TRP A 111 16.60 3.99 -13.96
CA TRP A 111 15.89 4.18 -15.23
C TRP A 111 16.20 5.53 -15.90
N VAL A 112 16.22 6.64 -15.15
CA VAL A 112 16.61 7.96 -15.69
C VAL A 112 18.09 7.98 -16.11
N TYR A 113 18.95 7.25 -15.39
CA TYR A 113 20.36 7.12 -15.73
C TYR A 113 20.55 6.41 -17.07
N GLU A 114 19.90 5.25 -17.26
CA GLU A 114 19.91 4.50 -18.52
C GLU A 114 19.32 5.33 -19.67
N TYR A 115 18.19 6.04 -19.43
CA TYR A 115 17.62 6.93 -20.43
C TYR A 115 18.64 7.97 -20.92
N LYS A 116 19.37 8.61 -20.00
CA LYS A 116 20.38 9.60 -20.37
C LYS A 116 21.54 8.97 -21.15
N HIS A 117 21.99 7.79 -20.74
CA HIS A 117 23.03 7.04 -21.44
C HIS A 117 22.62 6.72 -22.88
N ASP A 118 21.39 6.22 -23.08
CA ASP A 118 20.90 5.84 -24.41
C ASP A 118 20.70 7.03 -25.35
N GLN A 119 20.40 8.21 -24.81
CA GLN A 119 20.19 9.42 -25.63
C GLN A 119 21.49 10.15 -25.96
N GLY A 120 22.46 10.19 -25.05
CA GLY A 120 23.64 11.05 -25.18
C GLY A 120 23.29 12.55 -25.19
N CYS A 121 24.30 13.40 -25.31
CA CYS A 121 24.08 14.84 -25.47
C CYS A 121 23.52 15.16 -26.86
N ASN A 122 22.44 15.93 -26.93
CA ASN A 122 21.84 16.32 -28.21
C ASN A 122 22.68 17.35 -29.01
N ARG A 123 23.77 17.88 -28.43
CA ARG A 123 24.55 19.00 -29.01
C ARG A 123 26.03 18.69 -29.24
N CYS A 124 26.55 17.58 -28.71
CA CYS A 124 27.95 17.15 -28.85
C CYS A 124 28.07 15.67 -28.55
N ASP A 125 29.26 15.10 -28.71
CA ASP A 125 29.50 13.65 -28.61
C ASP A 125 29.64 13.12 -27.16
N GLU A 126 29.29 13.92 -26.15
CA GLU A 126 29.30 13.46 -24.75
C GLU A 126 28.18 12.46 -24.51
N ASP A 127 28.52 11.27 -24.03
CA ASP A 127 27.60 10.16 -23.76
C ASP A 127 27.62 9.70 -22.30
N ASP A 128 28.51 10.22 -21.44
CA ASP A 128 28.58 9.82 -20.04
C ASP A 128 27.34 10.33 -19.27
N PRO A 129 26.41 9.46 -18.85
CA PRO A 129 25.17 9.85 -18.17
C PRO A 129 25.38 10.63 -16.86
N ARG A 130 26.59 10.58 -16.28
CA ARG A 130 26.99 11.38 -15.10
C ARG A 130 27.19 12.86 -15.45
N CYS A 131 27.52 13.15 -16.70
CA CYS A 131 27.71 14.49 -17.25
C CYS A 131 26.45 15.05 -17.92
N LEU A 132 25.41 14.23 -18.09
CA LEU A 132 24.17 14.56 -18.79
C LEU A 132 23.04 14.99 -17.85
N ASP A 133 22.29 16.00 -18.28
CA ASP A 133 21.11 16.57 -17.64
C ASP A 133 19.91 16.59 -18.59
N LEU A 134 18.71 16.57 -18.01
CA LEU A 134 17.46 16.78 -18.74
C LEU A 134 17.11 18.27 -18.74
N HIS A 135 17.23 18.89 -19.91
CA HIS A 135 16.87 20.29 -20.16
C HIS A 135 15.46 20.36 -20.73
N HIS A 136 14.60 21.20 -20.15
CA HIS A 136 13.23 21.37 -20.67
C HIS A 136 13.30 22.17 -21.97
N ILE A 137 12.60 21.73 -23.03
CA ILE A 137 12.59 22.41 -24.32
C ILE A 137 11.93 23.79 -24.19
N ASP A 138 10.87 23.87 -23.38
CA ASP A 138 10.21 25.10 -22.99
C ASP A 138 10.37 25.30 -21.48
N GLU A 139 11.11 26.33 -21.09
CA GLU A 139 11.35 26.64 -19.68
C GLU A 139 10.12 27.19 -18.97
N ASP A 140 9.18 27.81 -19.68
CA ASP A 140 7.95 28.35 -19.09
C ASP A 140 6.99 27.21 -18.70
N GLU A 141 7.10 26.04 -19.34
CA GLU A 141 6.35 24.83 -18.96
C GLU A 141 6.96 24.04 -17.78
N LYS A 142 8.16 24.43 -17.32
CA LYS A 142 8.89 23.71 -16.28
C LYS A 142 8.29 23.94 -14.91
N VAL A 143 7.52 22.97 -14.43
CA VAL A 143 7.05 22.96 -13.03
C VAL A 143 8.13 22.43 -12.07
N MET A 144 8.88 21.41 -12.46
CA MET A 144 9.88 20.77 -11.60
C MET A 144 10.94 20.00 -12.40
N ALA A 145 12.19 20.00 -11.91
CA ALA A 145 13.24 19.18 -12.48
C ALA A 145 13.00 17.68 -12.25
N VAL A 146 13.28 16.86 -13.26
CA VAL A 146 13.10 15.39 -13.21
C VAL A 146 13.83 14.75 -12.02
N GLY A 147 15.07 15.17 -11.72
CA GLY A 147 15.81 14.66 -10.56
C GLY A 147 15.12 14.91 -9.21
N LYS A 148 14.39 16.03 -9.07
CA LYS A 148 13.57 16.31 -7.88
C LYS A 148 12.34 15.42 -7.82
N MET A 149 11.69 15.17 -8.96
CA MET A 149 10.52 14.28 -9.03
C MET A 149 10.88 12.84 -8.61
N VAL A 150 12.05 12.35 -9.04
CA VAL A 150 12.59 11.06 -8.60
C VAL A 150 12.82 11.05 -7.09
N SER A 151 13.46 12.11 -6.55
CA SER A 151 13.77 12.22 -5.12
C SER A 151 12.51 12.30 -4.24
N PHE A 152 11.48 13.01 -4.70
CA PHE A 152 10.18 13.10 -4.05
C PHE A 152 9.30 11.85 -4.28
N GLY A 153 9.74 10.90 -5.10
CA GLY A 153 9.11 9.60 -5.25
C GLY A 153 7.83 9.61 -6.09
N TYR A 154 7.75 10.51 -7.07
CA TYR A 154 6.68 10.55 -8.08
C TYR A 154 6.58 9.22 -8.85
N SER A 155 5.41 8.94 -9.43
CA SER A 155 5.21 7.76 -10.27
C SER A 155 6.08 7.81 -11.53
N LYS A 156 6.41 6.63 -12.08
CA LYS A 156 7.17 6.53 -13.32
C LYS A 156 6.49 7.30 -14.45
N ASP A 157 5.20 7.07 -14.67
CA ASP A 157 4.41 7.72 -15.74
C ASP A 157 4.47 9.25 -15.66
N ARG A 158 4.43 9.80 -14.44
CA ARG A 158 4.51 11.25 -14.25
C ARG A 158 5.92 11.78 -14.54
N ILE A 159 6.95 11.01 -14.21
CA ILE A 159 8.33 11.37 -14.57
C ILE A 159 8.52 11.29 -16.08
N GLU A 160 8.02 10.23 -16.71
CA GLU A 160 8.07 9.99 -18.16
C GLU A 160 7.42 11.13 -18.94
N SER A 161 6.22 11.56 -18.55
CA SER A 161 5.54 12.71 -19.17
C SER A 161 6.32 14.04 -19.13
N VAL A 162 7.24 14.18 -18.17
CA VAL A 162 8.12 15.36 -18.08
C VAL A 162 9.38 15.16 -18.90
N ILE A 163 9.93 13.93 -18.93
CA ILE A 163 11.07 13.56 -19.78
C ILE A 163 10.75 13.77 -21.26
N GLU A 164 9.53 13.47 -21.71
CA GLU A 164 9.07 13.70 -23.09
C GLU A 164 9.15 15.18 -23.52
N LYS A 165 9.16 16.11 -22.56
CA LYS A 165 9.30 17.55 -22.78
C LYS A 165 10.74 18.04 -22.66
N CYS A 166 11.68 17.13 -22.46
CA CYS A 166 13.08 17.43 -22.24
C CYS A 166 13.96 16.92 -23.39
N ILE A 167 15.08 17.60 -23.59
CA ILE A 167 16.24 17.10 -24.34
C ILE A 167 17.37 16.78 -23.37
N VAL A 168 18.19 15.80 -23.73
CA VAL A 168 19.38 15.45 -22.95
C VAL A 168 20.56 16.33 -23.39
N LEU A 169 21.17 17.05 -22.46
CA LEU A 169 22.32 17.92 -22.71
C LEU A 169 23.42 17.62 -21.69
N CYS A 170 24.68 17.65 -22.13
CA CYS A 170 25.80 17.65 -21.20
C CYS A 170 25.85 18.98 -20.42
N ALA A 171 26.46 18.96 -19.23
CA ALA A 171 26.56 20.13 -18.35
C ALA A 171 27.16 21.38 -19.02
N ASN A 172 27.98 21.22 -20.07
CA ASN A 172 28.54 22.35 -20.82
C ASN A 172 27.55 22.90 -21.85
N CYS A 173 26.90 22.06 -22.63
CA CYS A 173 25.87 22.49 -23.58
C CYS A 173 24.65 23.06 -22.86
N HIS A 174 24.25 22.45 -21.73
CA HIS A 174 23.16 22.94 -20.90
C HIS A 174 23.45 24.36 -20.39
N ARG A 175 24.66 24.63 -19.88
CA ARG A 175 25.06 25.98 -19.44
C ARG A 175 25.09 27.01 -20.58
N LYS A 176 25.41 26.60 -21.81
CA LYS A 176 25.35 27.47 -22.99
C LYS A 176 23.92 27.84 -23.38
N GLU A 177 22.97 26.91 -23.21
CA GLU A 177 21.55 27.17 -23.49
C GLU A 177 20.97 28.21 -22.53
N HIS A 178 21.34 28.13 -21.24
CA HIS A 178 20.98 29.14 -20.22
C HIS A 178 21.75 30.47 -20.34
N TYR A 179 22.72 30.56 -21.26
CA TYR A 179 23.55 31.75 -21.37
C TYR A 179 22.82 32.85 -22.15
N GLU A 180 22.32 33.85 -21.43
CA GLU A 180 21.91 35.11 -22.05
C GLU A 180 23.14 35.99 -22.31
N PRO A 181 23.45 36.33 -23.58
CA PRO A 181 24.52 37.27 -23.86
C PRO A 181 24.14 38.65 -23.32
N ARG A 182 24.90 39.13 -22.33
CA ARG A 182 24.82 40.53 -21.91
C ARG A 182 25.47 41.37 -23.00
N CYS A 183 24.71 42.34 -23.53
CA CYS A 183 25.11 43.45 -24.40
C CYS A 183 26.61 43.44 -24.78
N THR A 184 26.95 42.85 -25.93
CA THR A 184 28.33 42.77 -26.43
C THR A 184 28.70 44.05 -27.17
N ASP A 185 28.76 45.18 -26.47
CA ASP A 185 29.21 46.46 -27.06
C ASP A 185 30.75 46.61 -27.09
N TYR A 186 31.51 45.58 -26.68
CA TYR A 186 32.96 45.68 -26.49
C TYR A 186 33.83 45.12 -27.62
N LEU A 187 33.26 44.69 -28.75
CA LEU A 187 34.05 44.16 -29.90
C LEU A 187 34.04 45.05 -31.15
N SER A 188 33.62 46.30 -31.00
CA SER A 188 33.73 47.33 -32.05
C SER A 188 34.85 48.32 -31.69
N SER A 189 36.12 47.92 -31.84
CA SER A 189 37.27 48.83 -31.88
C SER A 189 38.37 48.23 -32.74
#